data_AF-A0A180FXD2-F1
#
_entry.id   AF-A0A180FXD2-F1
#
_cell.length_a   1.000
_cell.length_b   1.000
_cell.length_c   1.000
_cell.angle_alpha   90.00
_cell.angle_beta   90.00
_cell.angle_gamma   90.00
#
_symmetry.space_group_name_H-M   'P 1'
#
loop_
_entity.id
_entity.type
_entity.pdbx_description
1 polymer ?
#
loop_
_entity_poly.entity_id
_entity_poly.type
_entity_poly.pdbx_seq_one_letter_code
_entity_poly.pdbx_strand_id
1 'polypeptide(L)' 'MGLGKTLTTLAHILSTSDSAVQFHWADWIQRSAATLVICPLATLSNWEAKIRLHFEENTITYQVFHGASRKQC' A
#
# COMPACT_ATOMS: atom_id res chain seq x y z
N MET A 1 -7.04 -14.46 -10.51
CA MET A 1 -6.19 -15.54 -11.07
C MET A 1 -5.04 -15.84 -10.10
N GLY A 2 -5.11 -17.00 -9.45
CA GLY A 2 -4.57 -17.35 -8.13
C GLY A 2 -3.05 -17.50 -7.94
N LEU A 3 -2.22 -16.91 -8.80
CA LEU A 3 -0.75 -16.94 -8.67
C LEU A 3 -0.20 -16.04 -7.55
N GLY A 4 -1.01 -15.66 -6.56
CA GLY A 4 -0.55 -14.86 -5.42
C GLY A 4 -0.11 -13.42 -5.72
N LYS A 5 -0.33 -12.89 -6.94
CA LYS A 5 0.18 -11.56 -7.36
C LYS A 5 -0.04 -10.43 -6.35
N THR A 6 -1.23 -10.32 -5.76
CA THR A 6 -1.50 -9.31 -4.73
C THR A 6 -0.55 -9.43 -3.54
N LEU A 7 -0.33 -10.65 -3.05
CA LEU A 7 0.59 -10.90 -1.94
C LEU A 7 2.03 -10.63 -2.36
N THR A 8 2.44 -11.05 -3.56
CA THR A 8 3.78 -10.75 -4.10
C THR A 8 4.00 -9.24 -4.22
N THR A 9 3.01 -8.48 -4.67
CA THR A 9 3.09 -7.01 -4.73
C THR A 9 3.20 -6.39 -3.35
N LEU A 10 2.38 -6.82 -2.38
CA LEU A 10 2.47 -6.33 -0.99
C LEU A 10 3.83 -6.63 -0.35
N ALA A 11 4.35 -7.84 -0.54
CA ALA A 11 5.68 -8.23 -0.09
C ALA A 11 6.77 -7.38 -0.75
N HIS A 12 6.63 -7.08 -2.05
CA HIS A 12 7.57 -6.21 -2.74
C HIS A 12 7.55 -4.78 -2.18
N ILE A 13 6.36 -4.19 -2.00
CA ILE A 13 6.19 -2.86 -1.40
C ILE A 13 6.90 -2.79 -0.04
N LEU A 14 6.66 -3.78 0.82
CA LEU A 14 7.29 -3.87 2.13
C LEU A 14 8.81 -4.02 2.03
N SER A 15 9.31 -4.87 1.14
CA SER A 15 10.76 -5.08 0.94
C SER A 15 11.50 -3.84 0.44
N THR A 16 10.78 -2.87 -0.15
CA THR A 16 11.33 -1.63 -0.70
C THR A 16 10.98 -0.39 0.11
N SER A 17 10.39 -0.54 1.31
CA SER A 17 9.95 0.61 2.13
C SER A 17 11.11 1.55 2.47
N ASP A 18 12.29 1.01 2.79
CA ASP A 18 13.48 1.81 3.10
C ASP A 18 13.96 2.61 1.89
N SER A 19 13.89 2.03 0.70
CA SER A 19 14.20 2.73 -0.55
C SER A 19 13.22 3.87 -0.83
N ALA A 20 11.93 3.69 -0.52
CA ALA A 20 10.93 4.75 -0.65
C ALA A 20 11.19 5.90 0.34
N VAL A 21 11.64 5.58 1.56
CA VAL A 21 12.08 6.57 2.55
C VAL A 21 13.30 7.34 2.03
N GLN A 22 14.32 6.67 1.49
CA GLN A 22 15.48 7.33 0.89
C GLN A 22 15.08 8.23 -0.30
N PHE A 23 14.15 7.79 -1.14
CA PHE A 23 13.62 8.57 -2.25
C PHE A 23 12.94 9.86 -1.76
N HIS A 24 12.16 9.77 -0.68
CA HIS A 24 11.55 10.93 -0.02
C HIS A 24 12.61 11.89 0.53
N TRP A 25 13.60 11.40 1.28
CA TRP A 25 14.64 12.26 1.88
C TRP A 25 15.46 13.05 0.86
N ALA A 26 15.62 12.53 -0.36
CA ALA A 26 16.34 13.24 -1.43
C ALA A 26 15.62 14.51 -1.93
N ASP A 27 14.29 14.61 -1.78
CA ASP A 27 13.51 15.83 -2.02
C ASP A 27 12.17 15.75 -1.26
N TRP A 28 12.23 15.99 0.04
CA TRP A 28 11.12 15.78 0.96
C TRP A 28 9.95 16.78 0.76
N ILE A 29 10.15 17.84 -0.04
CA ILE A 29 9.11 18.81 -0.38
C ILE A 29 8.22 18.25 -1.49
N GLN A 30 8.80 17.60 -2.51
CA GLN A 30 8.06 17.14 -3.69
C GLN A 30 7.83 15.62 -3.76
N ARG A 31 8.53 14.83 -2.93
CA ARG A 31 8.46 13.36 -2.96
C ARG A 31 7.75 12.82 -1.73
N SER A 32 7.09 11.69 -1.89
CA SER A 32 6.48 10.93 -0.80
C SER A 32 7.15 9.57 -0.66
N ALA A 33 7.22 9.05 0.57
CA ALA A 33 7.64 7.68 0.85
C ALA A 33 6.49 6.67 0.68
N ALA A 34 5.26 7.13 0.45
CA ALA A 34 4.10 6.27 0.28
C ALA A 34 4.07 5.63 -1.12
N THR A 35 3.58 4.39 -1.20
CA THR A 35 3.30 3.70 -2.47
C THR A 35 1.83 3.81 -2.83
N LEU A 36 1.51 4.29 -4.03
CA LEU A 36 0.14 4.34 -4.55
C LEU A 36 -0.20 3.04 -5.28
N VAL A 37 -1.23 2.34 -4.81
CA VAL A 37 -1.80 1.17 -5.49
C VAL A 37 -3.16 1.54 -6.06
N ILE A 38 -3.29 1.47 -7.40
CA ILE A 38 -4.56 1.71 -8.10
C ILE A 38 -5.19 0.35 -8.44
N CYS A 39 -6.45 0.16 -8.10
CA CYS A 39 -7.19 -1.07 -8.41
C CYS A 39 -8.67 -0.79 -8.71
N PRO A 40 -9.37 -1.69 -9.43
CA PRO A 40 -10.82 -1.62 -9.55
C PRO A 40 -11.51 -1.71 -8.18
N LEU A 41 -12.59 -0.95 -8.00
CA LEU A 41 -13.34 -0.90 -6.73
C LEU A 41 -13.74 -2.30 -6.23
N ALA A 42 -14.15 -3.18 -7.15
CA ALA A 42 -14.54 -4.56 -6.84
C ALA A 42 -13.40 -5.40 -6.22
N THR A 43 -12.15 -4.96 -6.31
CA THR A 43 -10.98 -5.67 -5.77
C THR A 43 -10.43 -5.06 -4.48
N LEU A 44 -10.93 -3.89 -4.06
CA LEU A 44 -10.38 -3.13 -2.93
C LEU A 44 -10.45 -3.92 -1.62
N SER A 45 -11.60 -4.50 -1.30
CA SER A 45 -11.78 -5.31 -0.10
C SER A 45 -10.86 -6.55 -0.07
N ASN A 46 -10.54 -7.10 -1.25
CA ASN A 46 -9.59 -8.21 -1.37
C ASN A 46 -8.15 -7.77 -1.06
N TRP A 47 -7.75 -6.53 -1.38
CA TRP A 47 -6.45 -6.00 -0.97
C TRP A 47 -6.36 -5.88 0.55
N GLU A 48 -7.37 -5.27 1.18
CA GLU A 48 -7.41 -5.11 2.64
C GLU A 48 -7.41 -6.46 3.37
N ALA A 49 -8.19 -7.42 2.87
CA ALA A 49 -8.20 -8.78 3.41
C ALA A 49 -6.82 -9.45 3.30
N LYS A 50 -6.09 -9.26 2.18
CA LYS A 50 -4.75 -9.82 2.01
C LYS A 50 -3.72 -9.19 2.94
N ILE A 51 -3.81 -7.90 3.23
CA ILE A 51 -2.97 -7.24 4.24
C ILE A 51 -3.25 -7.84 5.62
N ARG A 52 -4.51 -7.85 6.05
CA ARG A 52 -4.91 -8.35 7.39
C ARG A 52 -4.59 -9.83 7.62
N LEU A 53 -4.65 -10.67 6.58
CA LEU A 53 -4.45 -12.12 6.71
C LEU A 53 -2.99 -12.56 6.70
N HIS A 54 -2.09 -11.78 6.08
CA HIS A 54 -0.72 -12.24 5.80
C HIS A 54 0.37 -11.41 6.47
N PHE A 55 0.04 -10.29 7.11
CA PHE A 55 0.98 -9.40 7.76
C PHE A 55 0.54 -9.12 9.20
N GLU A 56 1.51 -8.93 10.09
CA GLU A 56 1.25 -8.48 11.45
C GLU A 56 0.66 -7.06 11.43
N GLU A 57 -0.12 -6.73 12.45
CA GLU A 57 -0.72 -5.39 12.57
C GLU A 57 0.35 -4.29 12.46
N ASN A 58 0.01 -3.21 11.77
CA ASN A 58 0.88 -2.05 11.53
C ASN A 58 2.17 -2.31 10.71
N THR A 59 2.38 -3.51 10.17
CA THR A 59 3.51 -3.78 9.26
C THR A 59 3.38 -2.98 7.95
N ILE A 60 2.16 -2.92 7.41
CA ILE A 60 1.83 -2.12 6.23
C ILE A 60 0.73 -1.14 6.63
N THR A 61 1.12 0.09 6.96
CA THR A 61 0.15 1.18 7.17
C THR A 61 -0.41 1.61 5.82
N TYR A 62 -1.73 1.63 5.69
CA TYR A 62 -2.41 2.00 4.44
C TYR A 62 -3.65 2.84 4.70
N GLN A 63 -4.06 3.61 3.69
CA GLN A 63 -5.29 4.39 3.70
C GLN A 63 -6.08 4.13 2.42
N VAL A 64 -7.39 3.96 2.56
CA VAL A 64 -8.30 3.78 1.42
C VAL A 64 -8.77 5.13 0.91
N PHE A 65 -8.23 5.55 -0.24
CA PHE A 65 -8.60 6.81 -0.87
C PHE A 65 -9.73 6.64 -1.90
N HIS A 66 -10.92 6.23 -1.43
CA HIS A 66 -12.11 6.05 -2.27
C HIS A 66 -13.39 6.51 -1.56
N GLY A 67 -14.40 6.96 -2.33
CA GLY A 67 -15.73 7.26 -1.80
C GLY A 67 -15.73 8.32 -0.70
N ALA A 68 -16.46 8.05 0.38
CA ALA A 68 -16.54 8.91 1.57
C ALA A 68 -15.24 8.91 2.39
N SER A 69 -14.44 7.84 2.31
CA SER A 69 -13.16 7.70 3.03
C SER A 69 -12.07 8.64 2.52
N ARG A 70 -12.24 9.30 1.36
CA ARG A 70 -11.31 10.32 0.85
C ARG A 70 -11.10 11.52 1.77
N LYS A 71 -12.01 11.75 2.73
CA LYS A 71 -11.93 12.87 3.69
C LYS A 71 -11.33 12.47 5.04
N GLN A 72 -11.05 11.19 5.24
CA GLN A 72 -10.34 10.71 6.42
C GLN A 72 -8.85 10.81 6.12
N CYS A 73 -8.33 12.04 6.11
CA CYS A 73 -6.90 12.31 6.06
C CYS A 73 -6.42 12.73 7.45
#